data_AF-A0A2U9IA14-F1
#
_entry.id   AF-A0A2U9IA14-F1
#
_cell.length_a   1.000
_cell.length_b   1.000
_cell.length_c   1.000
_cell.angle_alpha   90.00
_cell.angle_beta   90.00
_cell.angle_gamma   90.00
#
_symmetry.space_group_name_H-M   'P 1'
#
loop_
_entity.id
_entity.type
_entity.pdbx_description
1 polymer ?
#
loop_
_entity_poly.entity_id
_entity_poly.type
_entity_poly.pdbx_seq_one_letter_code
_entity_poly.pdbx_strand_id
1 'polypeptide(L)' 'KSLQYRVDHLLSAVESELQAGSEKGDPTERELRVGLEDSELWLRFKELTNEMMVTKNGR' A
#
# COMPACT_ATOMS: atom_id res chain seq x y z
N LYS A 1 24.90 -4.59 -13.57
CA LYS A 1 25.06 -5.27 -12.26
C LYS A 1 24.73 -4.36 -11.05
N SER A 2 24.97 -3.05 -11.05
CA SER A 2 24.65 -2.15 -9.90
C SER A 2 23.16 -1.76 -9.74
N LEU A 3 22.37 -1.86 -10.81
CA LEU A 3 20.92 -1.58 -10.76
C LEU A 3 20.13 -2.67 -10.05
N GLN A 4 20.48 -3.94 -10.26
CA GLN A 4 19.86 -5.10 -9.61
C GLN A 4 19.94 -4.98 -8.08
N TYR A 5 21.14 -4.69 -7.56
CA TYR A 5 21.41 -4.51 -6.14
C TYR A 5 20.56 -3.41 -5.49
N ARG A 6 20.28 -2.31 -6.21
CA ARG A 6 19.42 -1.23 -5.70
C ARG A 6 17.95 -1.66 -5.62
N VAL A 7 17.47 -2.43 -6.58
CA VAL A 7 16.10 -2.95 -6.56
C VAL A 7 15.93 -3.93 -5.41
N ASP A 8 16.88 -4.86 -5.22
CA ASP A 8 16.83 -5.84 -4.15
C ASP A 8 16.84 -5.18 -2.76
N HIS A 9 17.63 -4.11 -2.57
CA HIS A 9 17.63 -3.33 -1.32
C HIS A 9 16.34 -2.53 -1.09
N LEU A 10 15.66 -2.07 -2.13
CA LEU A 10 14.38 -1.39 -1.99
C LEU A 10 13.26 -2.38 -1.62
N LEU A 11 13.28 -3.57 -2.24
CA LEU A 11 12.30 -4.61 -1.95
C LEU A 11 12.42 -5.12 -0.51
N SER A 12 13.64 -5.30 0.00
CA SER A 12 13.85 -5.74 1.38
C SER A 12 13.46 -4.69 2.43
N ALA A 13 13.66 -3.40 2.12
CA ALA A 13 13.21 -2.32 3.00
C ALA A 13 11.67 -2.27 3.11
N VAL A 14 10.97 -2.45 1.99
CA VAL A 14 9.50 -2.51 1.98
C VAL A 14 8.98 -3.72 2.75
N GLU A 15 9.62 -4.87 2.60
CA GLU A 15 9.26 -6.10 3.34
C GLU A 15 9.47 -5.94 4.86
N SER A 16 10.55 -5.26 5.26
CA SER A 16 10.82 -4.93 6.67
C SER A 16 9.78 -3.97 7.26
N GLU A 17 9.37 -2.93 6.53
CA GLU A 17 8.35 -1.98 6.98
C GLU A 17 6.96 -2.64 7.07
N LEU A 18 6.64 -3.55 6.14
CA LEU A 18 5.40 -4.31 6.16
C LEU A 18 5.32 -5.21 7.40
N GLN A 19 6.43 -5.83 7.79
CA GLN A 19 6.50 -6.66 9.00
C GLN A 19 6.48 -5.82 10.29
N ALA A 20 7.16 -4.68 10.31
CA ALA A 20 7.24 -3.79 11.47
C ALA A 20 5.90 -3.12 11.81
N GLY A 21 5.03 -2.88 10.81
CA GLY A 21 3.67 -2.38 11.03
C GLY A 21 2.76 -3.36 11.78
N SER A 22 3.07 -4.66 11.76
CA SER A 22 2.25 -5.72 12.38
C SER A 22 2.50 -5.89 13.88
N GLU A 23 3.73 -5.65 14.35
CA GLU A 23 4.14 -5.92 15.75
C GLU A 23 4.15 -4.68 16.66
N LYS A 24 4.06 -3.46 16.09
CA LYS A 24 4.21 -2.20 16.83
C LYS A 24 2.88 -1.45 17.09
N GLY A 25 1.74 -2.05 16.74
CA GLY A 25 0.42 -1.46 16.96
C GLY A 25 -0.03 -1.51 18.42
N ASP A 26 -0.87 -0.55 18.83
CA ASP A 26 -1.59 -0.62 20.10
C ASP A 26 -2.42 -1.93 20.12
N PRO A 27 -2.41 -2.73 21.21
CA PRO A 27 -3.22 -3.95 21.30
C PRO A 27 -4.70 -3.76 20.92
N THR A 28 -5.25 -2.56 21.09
CA THR A 28 -6.63 -2.20 20.72
C THR A 28 -6.84 -2.09 19.20
N GLU A 29 -5.79 -1.90 18.39
CA GLU A 29 -5.89 -1.88 16.92
C GLU A 29 -6.30 -3.23 16.35
N ARG A 30 -6.05 -4.33 17.07
CA ARG A 30 -6.47 -5.69 16.67
C ARG A 30 -7.99 -5.87 16.63
N GLU A 31 -8.73 -5.04 17.37
CA GLU A 31 -10.18 -5.09 17.44
C GLU A 31 -10.86 -4.15 16.43
N LEU A 32 -10.08 -3.29 15.77
CA LEU A 32 -10.60 -2.36 14.77
C LEU A 32 -11.06 -3.11 13.53
N ARG A 33 -12.24 -2.74 13.05
CA ARG A 33 -12.80 -3.23 11.78
C ARG A 33 -12.76 -2.09 10.78
N VAL A 34 -12.16 -2.34 9.63
CA VAL A 34 -12.13 -1.40 8.51
C VAL A 34 -13.04 -1.90 7.42
N GLY A 35 -13.91 -1.02 6.92
CA GLY A 35 -14.76 -1.26 5.75
C GLY A 35 -14.33 -0.34 4.62
N LEU A 36 -14.27 -0.89 3.40
CA LEU A 36 -14.09 -0.08 2.19
C LEU A 36 -15.47 0.35 1.69
N GLU A 37 -15.75 1.65 1.76
CA GLU A 37 -16.92 2.23 1.10
C GLU A 37 -16.83 2.08 -0.41
N ASP A 38 -17.97 1.88 -1.07
CA ASP A 38 -18.08 1.67 -2.52
C ASP A 38 -17.17 0.54 -3.06
N SER A 39 -17.05 -0.56 -2.30
CA SER A 39 -16.14 -1.67 -2.62
C SER A 39 -16.30 -2.25 -4.04
N GLU A 40 -17.53 -2.34 -4.57
CA GLU A 40 -17.76 -2.78 -5.95
C GLU A 40 -17.18 -1.81 -6.99
N LEU A 41 -17.27 -0.51 -6.75
CA LEU A 41 -16.69 0.51 -7.63
C LEU A 41 -15.16 0.38 -7.64
N TRP A 42 -14.56 0.25 -6.46
CA TRP A 42 -13.12 0.04 -6.32
C TRP A 42 -12.64 -1.26 -6.98
N LEU A 43 -13.43 -2.34 -6.91
CA LEU A 43 -13.12 -3.60 -7.61
C LEU A 43 -13.12 -3.42 -9.13
N ARG A 44 -14.13 -2.77 -9.70
CA ARG A 44 -14.19 -2.48 -11.14
C ARG A 44 -13.06 -1.55 -11.57
N PHE A 45 -12.78 -0.50 -10.80
CA PHE A 45 -11.65 0.40 -11.06
C PHE A 45 -10.32 -0.35 -11.04
N LYS A 46 -10.21 -1.35 -10.14
CA LYS A 46 -9.04 -2.21 -10.05
C LYS A 46 -8.83 -3.12 -11.24
N GLU A 47 -9.90 -3.69 -11.77
CA GLU A 47 -9.86 -4.54 -12.94
C GLU A 47 -9.52 -3.77 -14.22
N LEU A 48 -9.82 -2.47 -14.25
CA LEU A 48 -9.56 -1.62 -15.41
C LEU A 48 -8.14 -1.04 -15.43
N THR A 49 -7.76 -0.19 -14.46
CA THR A 49 -6.45 0.49 -14.50
C THR A 49 -5.82 0.82 -13.14
N ASN A 50 -6.60 1.09 -12.09
CA ASN A 50 -6.13 1.73 -10.84
C ASN A 50 -5.34 3.04 -11.01
N GLU A 51 -5.48 3.75 -12.14
CA GLU A 51 -4.67 4.93 -12.42
C GLU A 51 -5.27 6.19 -11.81
N MET A 52 -4.49 6.87 -10.97
CA MET A 52 -4.90 8.12 -10.33
C MET A 52 -4.27 9.31 -11.06
N MET A 53 -5.10 10.29 -11.43
CA MET A 53 -4.63 11.51 -12.08
C MET A 53 -3.92 12.42 -11.07
N VAL A 54 -2.77 12.94 -11.45
CA VAL A 54 -2.02 13.94 -10.67
C VAL A 54 -1.84 15.18 -11.52
N THR A 55 -2.10 16.37 -10.95
CA THR A 55 -1.85 17.64 -11.62
C THR A 55 -1.00 18.55 -10.75
N LYS A 56 -0.44 19.60 -11.35
CA LYS A 56 0.36 20.61 -10.64
C LYS A 56 -0.38 21.25 -9.47
N ASN A 57 -1.71 21.32 -9.54
CA ASN A 57 -2.55 21.94 -8.50
C ASN A 57 -3.22 20.89 -7.58
N GLY A 58 -2.84 19.61 -7.69
CA GLY A 58 -3.53 18.51 -7.02
C GLY A 58 -4.62 17.89 -7.90
N ARG A 59 -5.33 16.91 -7.34
CA ARG A 59 -6.52 16.33 -7.95
C ARG A 59 -7.69 16.45 -6.99
#